data_AF-D2W4D2-F1
#
_entry.id   AF-D2W4D2-F1
#
_cell.length_a   1.000
_cell.length_b   1.000
_cell.length_c   1.000
_cell.angle_alpha   90.00
_cell.angle_beta   90.00
_cell.angle_gamma   90.00
#
_symmetry.space_group_name_H-M   'P 1'
#
loop_
_entity.id
_entity.type
_entity.pdbx_description
1 polymer ?
#
loop_
_entity_poly.entity_id
_entity_poly.type
_entity_poly.pdbx_seq_one_letter_code
_entity_poly.pdbx_strand_id
1 'polypeptide(L)'
;MRRHFLPICDIFQIVYKSSNPLFYLIQRVGEACRQAKWIYKPSDCMLVFEALYPLFVEMKEEEYENLATSPSIVKEAAHTPLCFSSLFSPKIALPVHVRAIHKKLLAITEDNIFRILLDIIHTDSTQKNFSLFKMAIECALENPSEFAPTLMKNRIAAAMGSMRSGSFNEQLSEFLIQIHPIVDSICESKKW
;
A
#
# COMPACT_ATOMS: atom_id res chain seq x y z
N MET A 1 -26.29 13.56 13.58
CA MET A 1 -25.79 12.27 13.04
C MET A 1 -26.05 12.07 11.54
N ARG A 2 -27.23 12.39 10.96
CA ARG A 2 -27.51 12.19 9.52
C ARG A 2 -26.62 12.96 8.52
N ARG A 3 -26.00 14.08 8.90
CA ARG A 3 -25.19 14.91 7.98
C ARG A 3 -23.79 14.35 7.65
N HIS A 4 -23.27 13.39 8.43
CA HIS A 4 -21.99 12.74 8.14
C HIS A 4 -22.11 11.47 7.28
N PHE A 5 -23.33 10.99 7.04
CA PHE A 5 -23.60 9.75 6.30
C PHE A 5 -23.81 9.96 4.79
N LEU A 6 -24.31 11.13 4.40
CA LEU A 6 -24.58 11.50 2.99
C LEU A 6 -23.38 11.31 2.05
N PRO A 7 -22.15 11.70 2.44
CA PRO A 7 -21.01 11.57 1.54
C PRO A 7 -20.55 10.11 1.35
N ILE A 8 -20.88 9.22 2.31
CA ILE A 8 -20.65 7.78 2.20
C ILE A 8 -21.73 7.15 1.31
N CYS A 9 -22.98 7.61 1.37
CA CYS A 9 -24.03 7.19 0.45
C CYS A 9 -23.76 7.59 -1.01
N ASP A 10 -23.09 8.72 -1.25
CA ASP A 10 -22.63 9.11 -2.59
C ASP A 10 -21.60 8.12 -3.17
N ILE A 11 -20.78 7.50 -2.32
CA ILE A 11 -19.90 6.40 -2.75
C ILE A 11 -20.77 5.26 -3.28
N PHE A 12 -21.81 4.84 -2.58
CA PHE A 12 -22.70 3.77 -3.03
C PHE A 12 -23.53 4.10 -4.29
N GLN A 13 -23.95 5.35 -4.49
CA GLN A 13 -24.69 5.76 -5.70
C GLN A 13 -23.78 5.92 -6.93
N ILE A 14 -22.50 6.27 -6.74
CA ILE A 14 -21.50 6.42 -7.82
C ILE A 14 -20.82 5.09 -8.14
N VAL A 15 -20.70 4.19 -7.17
CA VAL A 15 -20.26 2.79 -7.33
C VAL A 15 -21.09 2.04 -8.39
N TYR A 16 -22.35 2.43 -8.60
CA TYR A 16 -23.20 1.91 -9.68
C TYR A 16 -22.78 2.32 -11.10
N LYS A 17 -21.86 3.30 -11.24
CA LYS A 17 -21.39 3.86 -12.52
C LYS A 17 -19.88 3.67 -12.76
N SER A 18 -19.11 3.21 -11.78
CA SER A 18 -17.67 2.97 -11.93
C SER A 18 -17.38 1.49 -12.20
N SER A 19 -16.28 1.23 -12.90
CA SER A 19 -15.81 -0.12 -13.22
C SER A 19 -15.23 -0.87 -12.01
N ASN A 20 -15.07 -0.24 -10.84
CA ASN A 20 -14.47 -0.88 -9.65
C ASN A 20 -14.77 -0.09 -8.35
N PRO A 21 -15.65 -0.61 -7.48
CA PRO A 21 -16.05 0.08 -6.25
C PRO A 21 -14.95 0.17 -5.17
N LEU A 22 -14.08 -0.85 -5.08
CA LEU A 22 -13.01 -0.91 -4.08
C LEU A 22 -11.87 0.04 -4.41
N PHE A 23 -11.45 0.07 -5.68
CA PHE A 23 -10.48 1.03 -6.18
C PHE A 23 -10.97 2.47 -5.94
N TYR A 24 -12.21 2.77 -6.33
CA TYR A 24 -12.81 4.09 -6.12
C TYR A 24 -12.84 4.46 -4.62
N LEU A 25 -13.21 3.52 -3.75
CA LEU A 25 -13.19 3.76 -2.31
C LEU A 25 -11.79 4.15 -1.82
N ILE A 26 -10.76 3.37 -2.14
CA ILE A 26 -9.38 3.68 -1.72
C ILE A 26 -8.92 5.03 -2.29
N GLN A 27 -9.19 5.29 -3.57
CA GLN A 27 -8.85 6.57 -4.20
C GLN A 27 -9.50 7.74 -3.46
N ARG A 28 -10.79 7.62 -3.12
CA ARG A 28 -11.53 8.68 -2.41
C ARG A 28 -11.04 8.87 -0.98
N VAL A 29 -10.65 7.79 -0.29
CA VAL A 29 -9.98 7.90 1.01
C VAL A 29 -8.64 8.61 0.87
N GLY A 30 -7.83 8.25 -0.13
CA GLY A 30 -6.55 8.90 -0.42
C GLY A 30 -6.70 10.39 -0.72
N GLU A 31 -7.70 10.76 -1.52
CA GLU A 31 -8.05 12.16 -1.79
C GLU A 31 -8.50 12.90 -0.52
N ALA A 32 -9.35 12.28 0.32
CA ALA A 32 -9.81 12.87 1.57
C ALA A 32 -8.64 13.11 2.55
N CYS A 33 -7.73 12.14 2.67
CA CYS A 33 -6.53 12.23 3.50
C CYS A 33 -5.57 13.32 3.00
N ARG A 34 -5.31 13.40 1.69
CA ARG A 34 -4.44 14.42 1.09
C ARG A 34 -5.01 15.83 1.21
N GLN A 35 -6.32 15.99 1.04
CA GLN A 35 -6.98 17.30 1.03
C GLN A 35 -7.35 17.80 2.44
N ALA A 36 -7.03 17.03 3.49
CA ALA A 36 -7.39 17.32 4.89
C ALA A 36 -8.84 17.79 5.03
N LYS A 37 -9.78 17.21 4.28
CA LYS A 37 -11.17 17.65 4.28
C LYS A 37 -11.79 17.28 5.62
N TRP A 38 -12.14 18.29 6.42
CA TRP A 38 -12.67 18.17 7.80
C TRP A 38 -13.93 17.29 7.93
N ILE A 39 -14.56 16.92 6.82
CA ILE A 39 -15.80 16.13 6.78
C ILE A 39 -15.54 14.65 7.11
N TYR A 40 -14.34 14.12 6.85
CA TYR A 40 -14.02 12.71 7.09
C TYR A 40 -12.84 12.56 8.03
N LYS A 41 -13.02 11.84 9.13
CA LYS A 41 -11.86 11.41 9.92
C LYS A 41 -11.20 10.21 9.23
N PRO A 42 -9.87 10.09 9.25
CA PRO A 42 -9.15 8.90 8.78
C PRO A 42 -9.72 7.57 9.30
N SER A 43 -10.24 7.56 10.53
CA SER A 43 -10.91 6.41 11.14
C SER A 43 -12.20 6.00 10.42
N ASP A 44 -12.98 6.97 9.93
CA ASP A 44 -14.26 6.71 9.28
C ASP A 44 -14.02 6.03 7.93
N CYS A 45 -13.01 6.50 7.20
CA CYS A 45 -12.56 5.91 5.95
C CYS A 45 -12.04 4.48 6.12
N MET A 46 -11.29 4.22 7.19
CA MET A 46 -10.81 2.88 7.53
C MET A 46 -11.97 1.92 7.80
N LEU A 47 -12.98 2.35 8.55
CA LEU A 47 -14.16 1.53 8.84
C LEU A 47 -14.94 1.20 7.57
N VAL A 48 -15.10 2.14 6.64
CA VAL A 48 -15.76 1.88 5.35
C VAL A 48 -14.95 0.91 4.51
N PHE A 49 -13.62 1.07 4.47
CA PHE A 49 -12.74 0.11 3.82
C PHE A 49 -12.89 -1.28 4.44
N GLU A 50 -12.73 -1.42 5.75
CA GLU A 50 -12.84 -2.69 6.45
C GLU A 50 -14.22 -3.35 6.31
N ALA A 51 -15.30 -2.57 6.25
CA ALA A 51 -16.65 -3.09 6.09
C ALA A 51 -16.94 -3.59 4.67
N LEU A 52 -16.40 -2.90 3.65
CA LEU A 52 -16.67 -3.26 2.26
C LEU A 52 -15.66 -4.25 1.70
N TYR A 53 -14.44 -4.27 2.24
CA TYR A 53 -13.36 -5.13 1.77
C TYR A 53 -13.72 -6.62 1.73
N PRO A 54 -14.38 -7.22 2.74
CA PRO A 54 -14.85 -8.61 2.69
C PRO A 54 -15.76 -8.93 1.50
N LEU A 55 -16.62 -7.98 1.08
CA LEU A 55 -17.55 -8.19 -0.03
C LEU A 55 -16.83 -8.30 -1.38
N PHE A 56 -15.65 -7.70 -1.51
CA PHE A 56 -14.81 -7.83 -2.72
C PHE A 56 -13.92 -9.07 -2.68
N VAL A 57 -13.64 -9.55 -1.48
CA VAL A 57 -12.79 -10.71 -1.23
C VAL A 57 -13.53 -12.04 -1.49
N GLU A 58 -14.87 -11.99 -1.53
CA GLU A 58 -15.73 -13.11 -1.95
C GLU A 58 -15.87 -13.24 -3.48
N MET A 59 -15.26 -12.32 -4.26
CA MET A 59 -15.23 -12.42 -5.72
C MET A 59 -14.41 -13.61 -6.21
N LYS A 60 -14.69 -14.11 -7.42
CA LYS A 60 -13.85 -15.16 -8.01
C LYS A 60 -12.45 -14.62 -8.29
N GLU A 61 -11.45 -15.50 -8.24
CA GLU A 61 -10.04 -15.15 -8.45
C GLU A 61 -9.82 -14.36 -9.76
N GLU A 62 -10.38 -14.84 -10.87
CA GLU A 62 -10.29 -14.16 -12.18
C GLU A 62 -10.93 -12.76 -12.17
N GLU A 63 -12.06 -12.59 -11.46
CA GLU A 63 -12.73 -11.29 -11.34
C GLU A 63 -11.89 -10.33 -10.50
N TYR A 64 -11.24 -10.84 -9.45
CA TYR A 64 -10.34 -10.07 -8.62
C TYR A 64 -9.03 -9.73 -9.33
N GLU A 65 -8.46 -10.62 -10.12
CA GLU A 65 -7.26 -10.32 -10.92
C GLU A 65 -7.55 -9.24 -11.96
N ASN A 66 -8.70 -9.29 -12.63
CA ASN A 66 -9.15 -8.22 -13.53
C ASN A 66 -9.36 -6.88 -12.78
N LEU A 67 -9.86 -6.94 -11.55
CA LEU A 67 -10.05 -5.80 -10.64
C LEU A 67 -8.70 -5.18 -10.21
N ALA A 68 -7.72 -6.04 -9.95
CA ALA A 68 -6.39 -5.72 -9.43
C ALA A 68 -5.43 -5.17 -10.49
N THR A 69 -5.63 -5.53 -11.76
CA THR A 69 -4.74 -5.20 -12.89
C THR A 69 -5.03 -3.85 -13.54
N SER A 70 -6.14 -3.18 -13.20
CA SER A 70 -6.45 -1.84 -13.72
C SER A 70 -7.29 -0.99 -12.76
N PRO A 71 -6.85 0.25 -12.50
CA PRO A 71 -5.59 0.65 -11.84
C PRO A 71 -5.27 -0.11 -10.53
N SER A 72 -3.98 -0.29 -10.25
CA SER A 72 -3.47 -1.10 -9.13
C SER A 72 -3.97 -0.61 -7.77
N ILE A 73 -4.78 -1.44 -7.13
CA ILE A 73 -5.34 -1.20 -5.80
C ILE A 73 -4.25 -0.98 -4.74
N VAL A 74 -3.14 -1.73 -4.84
CA VAL A 74 -2.03 -1.65 -3.90
C VAL A 74 -1.29 -0.32 -4.07
N LYS A 75 -1.17 0.20 -5.29
CA LYS A 75 -0.59 1.52 -5.57
C LYS A 75 -1.39 2.64 -4.92
N GLU A 76 -2.71 2.67 -5.10
CA GLU A 76 -3.55 3.70 -4.47
C GLU A 76 -3.55 3.59 -2.94
N ALA A 77 -3.52 2.36 -2.42
CA ALA A 77 -3.40 2.13 -0.99
C ALA A 77 -2.04 2.58 -0.46
N ALA A 78 -0.95 2.45 -1.23
CA ALA A 78 0.36 2.97 -0.85
C ALA A 78 0.35 4.50 -0.73
N HIS A 79 -0.36 5.20 -1.63
CA HIS A 79 -0.61 6.65 -1.50
C HIS A 79 -1.55 7.01 -0.33
N THR A 80 -2.23 6.02 0.25
CA THR A 80 -3.18 6.15 1.35
C THR A 80 -2.75 5.26 2.52
N PRO A 81 -1.64 5.57 3.21
CA PRO A 81 -0.98 4.67 4.17
C PRO A 81 -1.88 4.11 5.30
N LEU A 82 -3.08 4.66 5.50
CA LEU A 82 -4.12 4.08 6.35
C LEU A 82 -4.61 2.70 5.83
N CYS A 83 -4.89 2.57 4.54
CA CYS A 83 -5.50 1.35 3.97
C CYS A 83 -4.46 0.27 3.64
N PHE A 84 -3.19 0.65 3.46
CA PHE A 84 -2.14 -0.27 3.02
C PHE A 84 -1.96 -1.46 3.98
N SER A 85 -1.91 -1.24 5.29
CA SER A 85 -1.76 -2.35 6.25
C SER A 85 -2.93 -3.32 6.19
N SER A 86 -4.14 -2.85 5.88
CA SER A 86 -5.33 -3.71 5.80
C SER A 86 -5.29 -4.68 4.60
N LEU A 87 -4.53 -4.36 3.55
CA LEU A 87 -4.37 -5.25 2.39
C LEU A 87 -3.50 -6.48 2.68
N PHE A 88 -2.63 -6.40 3.69
CA PHE A 88 -1.68 -7.45 4.06
C PHE A 88 -1.80 -7.89 5.54
N SER A 89 -2.76 -7.33 6.28
CA SER A 89 -2.97 -7.61 7.69
C SER A 89 -3.41 -9.07 7.89
N PRO A 90 -2.72 -9.85 8.75
CA PRO A 90 -3.16 -11.20 9.09
C PRO A 90 -4.42 -11.20 9.95
N LYS A 91 -4.81 -10.06 10.55
CA LYS A 91 -6.04 -9.93 11.34
C LYS A 91 -7.31 -9.95 10.50
N ILE A 92 -7.19 -9.49 9.25
CA ILE A 92 -8.26 -9.61 8.26
C ILE A 92 -7.94 -10.92 7.52
N ALA A 93 -8.72 -11.96 7.77
CA ALA A 93 -8.50 -13.29 7.18
C ALA A 93 -8.79 -13.25 5.68
N LEU A 94 -7.86 -12.70 4.91
CA LEU A 94 -7.94 -12.69 3.46
C LEU A 94 -7.74 -14.10 2.92
N PRO A 95 -8.57 -14.57 1.98
CA PRO A 95 -8.32 -15.72 1.16
C PRO A 95 -6.90 -15.70 0.62
N VAL A 96 -6.31 -16.89 0.54
CA VAL A 96 -4.91 -17.06 0.15
C VAL A 96 -4.64 -16.48 -1.25
N HIS A 97 -5.57 -16.67 -2.20
CA HIS A 97 -5.44 -16.16 -3.56
C HIS A 97 -5.44 -14.62 -3.61
N VAL A 98 -6.30 -13.93 -2.85
CA VAL A 98 -6.30 -12.45 -2.77
C VAL A 98 -4.97 -11.93 -2.23
N ARG A 99 -4.42 -12.55 -1.18
CA ARG A 99 -3.09 -12.18 -0.65
C ARG A 99 -1.98 -12.42 -1.67
N ALA A 100 -2.05 -13.52 -2.42
CA ALA A 100 -1.10 -13.80 -3.49
C ALA A 100 -1.17 -12.73 -4.58
N ILE A 101 -2.37 -12.31 -4.98
CA ILE A 101 -2.56 -11.24 -5.97
C ILE A 101 -1.96 -9.92 -5.47
N HIS A 102 -2.23 -9.51 -4.23
CA HIS A 102 -1.63 -8.30 -3.66
C HIS A 102 -0.10 -8.34 -3.60
N LYS A 103 0.48 -9.50 -3.30
CA LYS A 103 1.94 -9.68 -3.35
C LYS A 103 2.47 -9.54 -4.77
N LYS A 104 1.82 -10.15 -5.77
CA LYS A 104 2.18 -9.96 -7.19
C LYS A 104 2.11 -8.48 -7.60
N LEU A 105 1.07 -7.76 -7.16
CA LEU A 105 0.94 -6.33 -7.44
C LEU A 105 2.07 -5.48 -6.83
N LEU A 106 2.56 -5.83 -5.63
CA LEU A 106 3.74 -5.16 -5.05
C LEU A 106 5.00 -5.33 -5.93
N ALA A 107 5.09 -6.43 -6.66
CA ALA A 107 6.20 -6.71 -7.56
C ALA A 107 6.08 -6.02 -8.92
N ILE A 108 4.97 -5.33 -9.25
CA ILE A 108 4.84 -4.57 -10.50
C ILE A 108 5.80 -3.38 -10.46
N THR A 109 6.70 -3.33 -11.44
CA THR A 109 7.78 -2.34 -11.40
C THR A 109 7.28 -0.93 -11.69
N GLU A 110 6.30 -0.80 -12.57
CA GLU A 110 5.71 0.46 -13.04
C GLU A 110 4.93 1.21 -11.95
N ASP A 111 4.40 0.47 -10.96
CA ASP A 111 3.66 1.06 -9.85
C ASP A 111 4.56 1.73 -8.82
N ASN A 112 5.82 1.29 -8.75
CA ASN A 112 6.86 1.85 -7.89
C ASN A 112 6.44 2.03 -6.41
N ILE A 113 5.70 1.05 -5.89
CA ILE A 113 5.10 1.08 -4.54
C ILE A 113 6.16 1.30 -3.45
N PHE A 114 7.30 0.62 -3.55
CA PHE A 114 8.40 0.78 -2.59
C PHE A 114 8.91 2.21 -2.53
N ARG A 115 9.01 2.91 -3.67
CA ARG A 115 9.44 4.31 -3.66
C ARG A 115 8.37 5.22 -3.06
N ILE A 116 7.10 5.00 -3.41
CA ILE A 116 5.98 5.75 -2.82
C ILE A 116 6.01 5.66 -1.28
N LEU A 117 6.19 4.45 -0.75
CA LEU A 117 6.27 4.23 0.69
C LEU A 117 7.52 4.86 1.33
N LEU A 118 8.68 4.82 0.65
CA LEU A 118 9.89 5.51 1.14
C LEU A 118 9.71 7.02 1.17
N ASP A 119 9.11 7.62 0.13
CA ASP A 119 8.89 9.06 0.05
C ASP A 119 7.89 9.51 1.15
N ILE A 120 6.88 8.69 1.45
CA ILE A 120 5.96 8.89 2.59
C ILE A 120 6.72 8.87 3.92
N ILE A 121 7.56 7.85 4.14
CA ILE A 121 8.38 7.75 5.35
C ILE A 121 9.32 8.95 5.50
N HIS A 122 9.93 9.40 4.40
CA HIS A 122 10.84 10.53 4.40
C HIS A 122 10.12 11.84 4.74
N THR A 123 8.87 11.98 4.31
CA THR A 123 8.02 13.16 4.60
C THR A 123 7.46 13.11 6.02
N ASP A 124 7.08 11.93 6.50
CA ASP A 124 6.40 11.72 7.78
C ASP A 124 6.93 10.45 8.50
N SER A 125 8.02 10.63 9.26
CA SER A 125 8.75 9.58 9.97
C SER A 125 8.02 9.03 11.21
N THR A 126 6.82 8.48 11.03
CA THR A 126 6.05 7.86 12.13
C THR A 126 6.24 6.34 12.18
N GLN A 127 6.11 5.76 13.38
CA GLN A 127 6.15 4.30 13.59
C GLN A 127 5.16 3.54 12.71
N LYS A 128 4.00 4.15 12.44
CA LYS A 128 3.01 3.60 11.52
C LYS A 128 3.59 3.48 10.11
N ASN A 129 4.15 4.57 9.56
CA ASN A 129 4.69 4.57 8.19
C ASN A 129 5.89 3.62 8.06
N PHE A 130 6.77 3.57 9.07
CA PHE A 130 7.86 2.56 9.12
C PHE A 130 7.33 1.12 9.02
N SER A 131 6.25 0.83 9.74
CA SER A 131 5.63 -0.50 9.75
C SER A 131 5.08 -0.91 8.38
N LEU A 132 4.55 0.04 7.58
CA LEU A 132 4.03 -0.24 6.24
C LEU A 132 5.14 -0.64 5.26
N PHE A 133 6.27 0.09 5.29
CA PHE A 133 7.41 -0.28 4.44
C PHE A 133 8.03 -1.59 4.89
N LYS A 134 8.15 -1.81 6.20
CA LYS A 134 8.62 -3.10 6.73
C LYS A 134 7.76 -4.26 6.24
N MET A 135 6.43 -4.12 6.27
CA MET A 135 5.49 -5.12 5.76
C MET A 135 5.66 -5.40 4.26
N ALA A 136 5.90 -4.36 3.44
CA ALA A 136 6.18 -4.54 2.02
C ALA A 136 7.53 -5.27 1.79
N ILE A 137 8.55 -4.96 2.58
CA ILE A 137 9.85 -5.64 2.53
C ILE A 137 9.75 -7.09 3.01
N GLU A 138 8.97 -7.37 4.05
CA GLU A 138 8.69 -8.73 4.52
C GLU A 138 8.02 -9.56 3.40
N CYS A 139 7.08 -8.98 2.64
CA CYS A 139 6.51 -9.65 1.47
C CYS A 139 7.56 -9.93 0.39
N ALA A 140 8.50 -9.00 0.17
CA ALA A 140 9.58 -9.19 -0.80
C ALA A 140 10.59 -10.26 -0.36
N LEU A 141 10.83 -10.40 0.95
CA LEU A 141 11.70 -11.44 1.51
C LEU A 141 11.15 -12.85 1.32
N GLU A 142 9.83 -13.01 1.27
CA GLU A 142 9.22 -14.33 1.04
C GLU A 142 9.52 -14.85 -0.38
N ASN A 143 9.65 -13.97 -1.39
CA ASN A 143 9.93 -14.35 -2.78
C ASN A 143 10.97 -13.43 -3.45
N PRO A 144 12.25 -13.45 -3.05
CA PRO A 144 13.25 -12.46 -3.48
C PRO A 144 13.42 -12.33 -5.00
N SER A 145 13.31 -13.45 -5.72
CA SER A 145 13.48 -13.50 -7.19
C SER A 145 12.43 -12.69 -7.96
N GLU A 146 11.21 -12.61 -7.44
CA GLU A 146 10.09 -11.87 -8.03
C GLU A 146 10.24 -10.35 -7.78
N PHE A 147 10.78 -9.97 -6.61
CA PHE A 147 10.85 -8.58 -6.18
C PHE A 147 12.16 -7.87 -6.53
N ALA A 148 13.27 -8.61 -6.69
CA ALA A 148 14.57 -8.05 -7.05
C ALA A 148 14.53 -7.12 -8.29
N PRO A 149 13.86 -7.47 -9.41
CA PRO A 149 13.74 -6.56 -10.56
C PRO A 149 13.14 -5.21 -10.20
N THR A 150 12.10 -5.21 -9.37
CA THR A 150 11.37 -4.01 -8.99
C THR A 150 12.17 -3.13 -8.03
N LEU A 151 12.84 -3.73 -7.04
CA LEU A 151 13.73 -3.00 -6.13
C LEU A 151 14.95 -2.40 -6.86
N MET A 152 15.53 -3.15 -7.80
CA MET A 152 16.68 -2.70 -8.60
C MET A 152 16.30 -1.61 -9.61
N LYS A 153 15.25 -1.82 -10.43
CA LYS A 153 14.81 -0.85 -11.45
C LYS A 153 14.41 0.48 -10.82
N ASN A 154 13.76 0.44 -9.65
CA ASN A 154 13.37 1.65 -8.90
C ASN A 154 14.47 2.18 -7.96
N ARG A 155 15.67 1.58 -7.96
CA ARG A 155 16.86 2.03 -7.21
C ARG A 155 16.58 2.25 -5.71
N ILE A 156 15.83 1.34 -5.09
CA ILE A 156 15.37 1.47 -3.71
C ILE A 156 16.55 1.59 -2.73
N ALA A 157 17.57 0.74 -2.85
CA ALA A 157 18.77 0.81 -2.01
C ALA A 157 19.51 2.15 -2.12
N ALA A 158 19.62 2.71 -3.33
CA ALA A 158 20.26 4.01 -3.54
C ALA A 158 19.42 5.16 -2.95
N ALA A 159 18.09 5.09 -3.06
CA ALA A 159 17.19 6.05 -2.46
C ALA A 159 17.33 6.11 -0.93
N MET A 160 17.36 4.93 -0.30
CA MET A 160 17.59 4.79 1.14
C MET A 160 18.96 5.35 1.55
N GLY A 161 20.02 5.07 0.78
CA GLY A 161 21.35 5.63 1.02
C GLY A 161 21.36 7.17 0.97
N SER A 162 20.71 7.76 -0.03
CA SER A 162 20.59 9.22 -0.14
C SER A 162 19.82 9.84 1.03
N MET A 163 18.73 9.22 1.46
CA MET A 163 17.93 9.69 2.60
C MET A 163 18.72 9.62 3.90
N ARG A 164 19.53 8.58 4.09
CA ARG A 164 20.41 8.44 5.26
C ARG A 164 21.48 9.53 5.32
N SER A 165 22.12 9.85 4.20
CA SER A 165 23.16 10.88 4.16
C SER A 165 22.63 12.31 4.34
N GLY A 166 21.34 12.56 4.03
CA GLY A 166 20.71 13.87 4.11
C GLY A 166 19.80 14.09 5.33
N SER A 167 19.56 13.08 6.16
CA SER A 167 18.60 13.14 7.27
C SER A 167 19.27 13.49 8.61
N PHE A 168 18.71 14.50 9.30
CA PHE A 168 18.98 14.76 10.72
C PHE A 168 18.01 14.03 11.66
N ASN A 169 17.08 13.24 11.11
CA ASN A 169 16.13 12.45 11.89
C ASN A 169 16.75 11.11 12.29
N GLU A 170 17.04 10.95 13.58
CA GLU A 170 17.67 9.75 14.15
C GLU A 170 16.82 8.49 13.94
N GLN A 171 15.50 8.57 14.11
CA GLN A 171 14.60 7.42 13.94
C GLN A 171 14.58 6.92 12.49
N LEU A 172 14.55 7.85 11.53
CA LEU A 172 14.64 7.51 10.11
C LEU A 172 15.99 6.87 9.80
N SER A 173 17.08 7.43 10.31
CA SER A 173 18.43 6.91 10.11
C SER A 173 18.59 5.49 10.66
N GLU A 174 18.11 5.22 11.87
CA GLU A 174 18.11 3.88 12.47
C GLU A 174 17.28 2.89 11.66
N PHE A 175 16.08 3.28 11.24
CA PHE A 175 15.21 2.46 10.40
C PHE A 175 15.91 2.08 9.09
N LEU A 176 16.49 3.05 8.39
CA LEU A 176 17.19 2.82 7.13
C LEU A 176 18.42 1.93 7.32
N ILE A 177 19.17 2.07 8.42
CA ILE A 177 20.31 1.19 8.75
C ILE A 177 19.86 -0.27 8.89
N GLN A 178 18.69 -0.51 9.49
CA GLN A 178 18.18 -1.86 9.70
C GLN A 178 17.64 -2.49 8.41
N ILE A 179 16.94 -1.72 7.58
CA ILE A 179 16.25 -2.27 6.40
C ILE A 179 17.15 -2.33 5.17
N HIS A 180 18.13 -1.44 5.04
CA HIS A 180 18.99 -1.35 3.85
C HIS A 180 19.71 -2.68 3.51
N PRO A 181 20.33 -3.39 4.48
CA PRO A 181 20.95 -4.71 4.21
C PRO A 181 19.96 -5.77 3.73
N ILE A 182 18.69 -5.67 4.14
CA ILE A 182 17.64 -6.60 3.73
C ILE A 182 17.30 -6.38 2.25
N VAL A 183 17.17 -5.12 1.84
CA VAL A 183 16.94 -4.75 0.43
C VAL A 183 18.11 -5.20 -0.45
N ASP A 184 19.35 -4.98 0.00
CA ASP A 184 20.54 -5.44 -0.71
C ASP A 184 20.54 -6.96 -0.87
N SER A 185 20.25 -7.71 0.21
CA SER A 185 20.16 -9.17 0.17
C SER A 185 19.11 -9.68 -0.84
N ILE A 186 17.93 -9.03 -0.92
CA ILE A 186 16.91 -9.38 -1.91
C ILE A 186 17.45 -9.15 -3.33
N CYS A 187 18.13 -8.01 -3.57
CA CYS A 187 18.67 -7.68 -4.89
C CYS A 187 19.82 -8.62 -5.29
N GLU A 188 20.61 -9.09 -4.33
CA GLU A 188 21.73 -10.01 -4.58
C GLU A 188 21.31 -11.47 -4.82
N SER A 189 20.09 -11.84 -4.43
CA SER A 189 19.52 -13.18 -4.68
C SER A 189 19.44 -13.56 -6.16
N LYS A 190 19.56 -12.59 -7.08
CA LYS A 190 19.55 -12.78 -8.54
C LYS A 190 20.90 -13.09 -9.18
N LYS A 191 21.97 -13.32 -8.41
CA LYS A 191 23.32 -13.60 -8.95
C LYS A 191 23.56 -15.05 -9.45
N TRP A 192 22.53 -15.86 -9.67
CA TRP A 192 22.67 -17.28 -10.07
C TRP A 192 21.96 -17.59 -11.38
#